data_AF-A0A4Q5S8F8-F1
#
_entry.id   AF-A0A4Q5S8F8-F1
#
_cell.length_a   1.000
_cell.length_b   1.000
_cell.length_c   1.000
_cell.angle_alpha   90.00
_cell.angle_beta   90.00
_cell.angle_gamma   90.00
#
_symmetry.space_group_name_H-M   'P 1'
#
loop_
_entity.id
_entity.type
_entity.pdbx_description
1 polymer ?
#
loop_
_entity_poly.entity_id
_entity_poly.type
_entity_poly.pdbx_seq_one_letter_code
_entity_poly.pdbx_strand_id
1 'polypeptide(L)'
;MKFVKGVNPKPYLVYSIIAALLYNVPLIFFINRADFSDAWLLYLGNFLFMLMVGWFLMTFNFKRDENAGTLVMFTASSITTVIGAIFAVLVSLFLILVLVPGIFQPGLADKVLVNEPAQSVDGKTNGLVFMVLVNAVFGNVFCGMFVSIIFPFALKGDQTREKVPRKKQAEL
;
A
#
# COMPACT_ATOMS: atom_id res chain seq x y z
N MET A 1 10.44 6.03 -24.08
CA MET A 1 9.35 5.37 -23.35
C MET A 1 8.04 6.05 -23.74
N LYS A 2 7.29 5.51 -24.72
CA LYS A 2 5.99 6.10 -25.12
C LYS A 2 4.99 5.77 -24.02
N PHE A 3 4.60 6.77 -23.22
CA PHE A 3 3.48 6.64 -22.30
C PHE A 3 2.26 6.14 -23.09
N VAL A 4 1.62 5.10 -22.58
CA VAL A 4 0.46 4.46 -23.17
C VAL A 4 -0.64 5.51 -23.35
N LYS A 5 -0.85 5.99 -24.58
CA LYS A 5 -2.00 6.83 -24.93
C LYS A 5 -3.27 6.06 -24.57
N GLY A 6 -4.11 6.63 -23.69
CA GLY A 6 -5.41 6.06 -23.31
C GLY A 6 -5.51 5.51 -21.87
N VAL A 7 -4.50 5.72 -21.02
CA VAL A 7 -4.61 5.34 -19.59
C VAL A 7 -5.45 6.38 -18.86
N ASN A 8 -6.65 5.98 -18.42
CA ASN A 8 -7.46 6.81 -17.52
C ASN A 8 -6.82 6.79 -16.12
N PRO A 9 -6.35 7.93 -15.58
CA PRO A 9 -5.64 7.96 -14.29
C PRO A 9 -6.58 7.79 -13.09
N LYS A 10 -7.88 8.05 -13.26
CA LYS A 10 -8.87 8.02 -12.17
C LYS A 10 -8.90 6.71 -11.38
N PRO A 11 -8.99 5.50 -12.00
CA PRO A 11 -9.01 4.26 -11.24
C PRO A 11 -7.75 4.10 -10.37
N TYR A 12 -6.57 4.34 -10.91
CA TYR A 12 -5.32 4.26 -10.15
C TYR A 12 -5.38 5.13 -8.89
N LEU A 13 -5.76 6.39 -9.04
CA LEU A 13 -5.86 7.34 -7.94
C LEU A 13 -6.90 6.90 -6.88
N VAL A 14 -8.10 6.50 -7.30
CA VAL A 14 -9.17 6.09 -6.37
C VAL A 14 -8.75 4.86 -5.57
N TYR A 15 -8.24 3.82 -6.23
CA TYR A 15 -7.80 2.60 -5.56
C TYR A 15 -6.58 2.85 -4.64
N SER A 16 -5.64 3.70 -5.05
CA SER A 16 -4.52 4.13 -4.20
C SER A 16 -4.98 4.88 -2.94
N ILE A 17 -5.96 5.78 -3.06
CA ILE A 17 -6.51 6.50 -1.90
C ILE A 17 -7.21 5.54 -0.94
N ILE A 18 -8.04 4.63 -1.45
CA ILE A 18 -8.72 3.63 -0.61
C ILE A 18 -7.71 2.73 0.09
N ALA A 19 -6.68 2.26 -0.63
CA ALA A 19 -5.61 1.44 -0.05
C ALA A 19 -4.87 2.18 1.07
N ALA A 20 -4.53 3.46 0.86
CA ALA A 20 -3.92 4.31 1.87
C ALA A 20 -4.82 4.49 3.10
N LEU A 21 -6.12 4.73 2.91
CA LEU A 21 -7.06 4.86 4.02
C LEU A 21 -7.18 3.56 4.82
N LEU A 22 -7.27 2.41 4.15
CA LEU A 22 -7.34 1.10 4.79
C LEU A 22 -6.08 0.78 5.61
N TYR A 23 -4.89 1.12 5.09
CA TYR A 23 -3.63 1.02 5.84
C TYR A 23 -3.68 1.83 7.14
N ASN A 24 -4.22 3.05 7.07
CA ASN A 24 -4.24 3.97 8.20
C ASN A 24 -5.26 3.60 9.29
N VAL A 25 -6.25 2.73 9.01
CA VAL A 25 -7.24 2.32 10.02
C VAL A 25 -6.58 1.59 11.20
N PRO A 26 -5.83 0.48 11.02
CA PRO A 26 -5.05 -0.14 12.10
C PRO A 26 -4.04 0.81 12.76
N LEU A 27 -3.44 1.72 11.96
CA LEU A 27 -2.47 2.69 12.47
C LEU A 27 -3.08 3.63 13.51
N ILE A 28 -4.34 4.06 13.35
CA ILE A 28 -5.03 4.89 14.35
C ILE A 28 -5.09 4.17 15.71
N PHE A 29 -5.41 2.87 15.72
CA PHE A 29 -5.43 2.08 16.95
C PHE A 29 -4.04 1.95 17.56
N PHE A 30 -3.02 1.72 16.74
CA PHE A 30 -1.64 1.65 17.18
C PHE A 30 -1.14 2.97 17.82
N ILE A 31 -1.36 4.11 17.16
CA ILE A 31 -0.93 5.43 17.69
C ILE A 31 -1.72 5.80 18.96
N ASN A 32 -2.98 5.37 19.08
CA ASN A 32 -3.77 5.64 20.28
C ASN A 32 -3.29 4.87 21.51
N ARG A 33 -2.81 3.64 21.32
CA ARG A 33 -2.28 2.81 22.42
C ARG A 33 -0.80 3.04 22.69
N ALA A 34 -0.03 3.36 21.64
CA ALA A 34 1.42 3.59 21.70
C ALA A 34 2.20 2.47 22.43
N ASP A 35 1.77 1.23 22.26
CA ASP A 35 2.42 0.04 22.85
C ASP A 35 3.14 -0.76 21.77
N PHE A 36 4.42 -1.07 21.99
CA PHE A 36 5.22 -1.86 21.07
C PHE A 36 4.65 -3.28 20.86
N SER A 37 3.97 -3.84 21.85
CA SER A 37 3.30 -5.15 21.71
C SER A 37 2.20 -5.15 20.64
N ASP A 38 1.64 -3.98 20.33
CA ASP A 38 0.62 -3.78 19.28
C ASP A 38 1.23 -3.43 17.91
N ALA A 39 2.56 -3.52 17.75
CA ALA A 39 3.25 -3.31 16.48
C ALA A 39 2.70 -4.16 15.32
N TRP A 40 2.09 -5.31 15.62
CA TRP A 40 1.47 -6.17 14.62
C TRP A 40 0.33 -5.48 13.84
N LEU A 41 -0.31 -4.45 14.41
CA LEU A 41 -1.31 -3.63 13.73
C LEU A 41 -0.75 -2.91 12.50
N LEU A 42 0.53 -2.56 12.53
CA LEU A 42 1.23 -1.96 11.39
C LEU A 42 1.32 -2.94 10.21
N TYR A 43 1.53 -4.22 10.49
CA TYR A 43 1.53 -5.28 9.48
C TYR A 43 0.12 -5.62 9.00
N LEU A 44 -0.89 -5.56 9.88
CA LEU A 44 -2.29 -5.66 9.48
C LEU A 44 -2.66 -4.54 8.49
N GLY A 45 -2.19 -3.31 8.73
CA GLY A 45 -2.35 -2.20 7.79
C GLY A 45 -1.75 -2.51 6.41
N ASN A 46 -0.51 -3.01 6.37
CA ASN A 46 0.13 -3.42 5.11
C ASN A 46 -0.65 -4.52 4.39
N PHE A 47 -1.20 -5.47 5.14
CA PHE A 47 -2.03 -6.55 4.59
C PHE A 47 -3.32 -6.00 3.96
N LEU A 48 -4.01 -5.06 4.62
CA LEU A 48 -5.20 -4.43 4.04
C LEU A 48 -4.86 -3.61 2.78
N PHE A 49 -3.74 -2.91 2.78
CA PHE A 49 -3.21 -2.23 1.60
C PHE A 49 -2.99 -3.21 0.45
N MET A 50 -2.32 -4.34 0.74
CA MET A 50 -2.06 -5.43 -0.20
C MET A 50 -3.35 -5.95 -0.84
N LEU A 51 -4.36 -6.26 -0.02
CA LEU A 51 -5.66 -6.74 -0.49
C LEU A 51 -6.32 -5.75 -1.44
N MET A 52 -6.24 -4.45 -1.13
CA MET A 52 -6.84 -3.41 -1.96
C MET A 52 -6.14 -3.28 -3.32
N VAL A 53 -4.80 -3.37 -3.37
CA VAL A 53 -4.04 -3.40 -4.64
C VAL A 53 -4.37 -4.67 -5.43
N GLY A 54 -4.50 -5.81 -4.76
CA GLY A 54 -4.91 -7.08 -5.40
C GLY A 54 -6.31 -6.99 -5.99
N TRP A 55 -7.25 -6.41 -5.25
CA TRP A 55 -8.62 -6.16 -5.71
C TRP A 55 -8.67 -5.23 -6.92
N PHE A 56 -7.88 -4.16 -6.91
CA PHE A 56 -7.71 -3.29 -8.08
C PHE A 56 -7.26 -4.09 -9.29
N LEU A 57 -6.25 -4.95 -9.13
CA LEU A 57 -5.67 -5.69 -10.23
C LEU A 57 -6.63 -6.74 -10.81
N MET A 58 -7.41 -7.41 -9.96
CA MET A 58 -8.51 -8.29 -10.38
C MET A 58 -9.55 -7.51 -11.20
N THR A 59 -10.03 -6.39 -10.67
CA THR A 59 -11.00 -5.52 -11.35
C THR A 59 -10.45 -4.98 -12.68
N PHE A 60 -9.15 -4.65 -12.72
CA PHE A 60 -8.47 -4.16 -13.91
C PHE A 60 -8.37 -5.22 -15.01
N ASN A 61 -8.17 -6.49 -14.63
CA ASN A 61 -8.14 -7.62 -15.56
C ASN A 61 -9.55 -7.97 -16.07
N PHE A 62 -10.55 -8.02 -15.18
CA PHE A 62 -11.94 -8.29 -15.56
C PHE A 62 -12.48 -7.26 -16.56
N LYS A 63 -12.14 -5.97 -16.40
CA LYS A 63 -12.52 -4.91 -17.35
C LYS A 63 -11.87 -5.05 -18.75
N ARG A 64 -10.92 -5.97 -18.91
CA ARG A 64 -10.24 -6.28 -20.18
C ARG A 64 -10.53 -7.71 -20.65
N ASP A 65 -11.68 -8.25 -20.28
CA ASP A 65 -12.11 -9.61 -20.61
C ASP A 65 -11.06 -10.65 -20.23
N GLU A 66 -10.40 -10.46 -19.08
CA GLU A 66 -9.33 -11.31 -18.54
C GLU A 66 -8.09 -11.44 -19.44
N ASN A 67 -7.92 -10.51 -20.38
CA ASN A 67 -6.87 -10.53 -21.39
C ASN A 67 -5.89 -9.36 -21.23
N ALA A 68 -5.69 -8.86 -20.00
CA ALA A 68 -4.64 -7.87 -19.76
C ALA A 68 -3.26 -8.53 -19.91
N GLY A 69 -2.36 -7.88 -20.65
CA GLY A 69 -0.97 -8.32 -20.76
C GLY A 69 -0.27 -8.29 -19.39
N THR A 70 0.61 -9.25 -19.12
CA THR A 70 1.27 -9.39 -17.81
C THR A 70 2.06 -8.14 -17.44
N LEU A 71 2.79 -7.56 -18.41
CA LEU A 71 3.50 -6.30 -18.25
C LEU A 71 2.57 -5.11 -17.97
N VAL A 72 1.37 -5.10 -18.56
CA VAL A 72 0.37 -4.05 -18.34
C VAL A 72 -0.20 -4.15 -16.92
N MET A 73 -0.48 -5.37 -16.46
CA MET A 73 -0.93 -5.63 -15.09
C MET A 73 0.14 -5.24 -14.07
N PHE A 74 1.39 -5.69 -14.27
CA PHE A 74 2.53 -5.35 -13.41
C PHE A 74 2.76 -3.85 -13.30
N THR A 75 2.77 -3.14 -14.43
CA THR A 75 2.95 -1.68 -14.44
C THR A 75 1.76 -0.97 -13.77
N ALA A 76 0.53 -1.44 -14.02
CA ALA A 76 -0.67 -0.86 -13.41
C ALA A 76 -0.69 -0.99 -11.89
N SER A 77 -0.37 -2.17 -11.35
CA SER A 77 -0.31 -2.40 -9.91
C SER A 77 0.88 -1.70 -9.26
N SER A 78 2.04 -1.61 -9.94
CA SER A 78 3.20 -0.86 -9.45
C SER A 78 2.89 0.64 -9.32
N ILE A 79 2.25 1.25 -10.33
CA ILE A 79 1.83 2.66 -10.28
C ILE A 79 0.85 2.87 -9.11
N THR A 80 -0.13 1.99 -8.95
CA THR A 80 -1.12 2.07 -7.87
C THR A 80 -0.47 1.93 -6.49
N THR A 81 0.53 1.05 -6.37
CA THR A 81 1.32 0.84 -5.15
C THR A 81 2.09 2.10 -4.78
N VAL A 82 2.83 2.68 -5.73
CA VAL A 82 3.65 3.87 -5.47
C VAL A 82 2.77 5.06 -5.04
N ILE A 83 1.69 5.33 -5.79
CA ILE A 83 0.76 6.42 -5.44
C ILE A 83 0.11 6.14 -4.08
N GLY A 84 -0.31 4.90 -3.83
CA GLY A 84 -0.93 4.50 -2.57
C GLY A 84 0.02 4.64 -1.38
N ALA A 85 1.29 4.24 -1.53
CA ALA A 85 2.30 4.37 -0.49
C ALA A 85 2.59 5.84 -0.15
N ILE A 86 2.66 6.72 -1.16
CA ILE A 86 2.81 8.16 -0.94
C ILE A 86 1.64 8.70 -0.12
N PHE A 87 0.39 8.38 -0.50
CA PHE A 87 -0.78 8.80 0.29
C PHE A 87 -0.79 8.18 1.69
N ALA A 88 -0.39 6.92 1.84
CA ALA A 88 -0.32 6.27 3.14
C ALA A 88 0.64 7.00 4.08
N VAL A 89 1.81 7.40 3.58
CA VAL A 89 2.81 8.20 4.32
C VAL A 89 2.26 9.58 4.68
N LEU A 90 1.65 10.29 3.72
CA LEU A 90 1.09 11.63 3.98
C LEU A 90 -0.01 11.59 5.05
N VAL A 91 -0.92 10.62 4.98
CA VAL A 91 -1.97 10.45 5.99
C VAL A 91 -1.37 9.99 7.33
N SER A 92 -0.37 9.11 7.32
CA SER A 92 0.32 8.68 8.55
C SER A 92 0.99 9.85 9.25
N LEU A 93 1.69 10.70 8.50
CA LEU A 93 2.28 11.94 9.00
C LEU A 93 1.20 12.83 9.62
N PHE A 94 0.11 13.08 8.90
CA PHE A 94 -1.00 13.86 9.41
C PHE A 94 -1.59 13.27 10.72
N LEU A 95 -1.78 11.95 10.79
CA LEU A 95 -2.28 11.28 11.99
C LEU A 95 -1.33 11.41 13.17
N ILE A 96 -0.01 11.26 12.96
CA ILE A 96 0.99 11.48 14.00
C ILE A 96 0.89 12.91 14.54
N LEU A 97 0.82 13.91 13.65
CA LEU A 97 0.74 15.33 14.03
C LEU A 97 -0.49 15.65 14.88
N VAL A 98 -1.60 14.96 14.63
CA VAL A 98 -2.88 15.18 15.33
C VAL A 98 -2.98 14.36 16.62
N LEU A 99 -2.55 13.09 16.60
CA LEU A 99 -2.78 12.12 17.69
C LEU A 99 -1.62 12.02 18.69
N VAL A 100 -0.47 12.61 18.39
CA VAL A 100 0.72 12.67 19.25
C VAL A 100 0.98 14.14 19.63
N PRO A 101 0.25 14.68 20.63
CA PRO A 101 0.48 16.05 21.08
C PRO A 101 1.90 16.20 21.63
N GLY A 102 2.50 17.39 21.42
CA GLY A 102 3.83 17.70 21.92
C GLY A 102 5.00 17.23 21.05
N ILE A 103 4.76 16.65 19.86
CA ILE A 103 5.84 16.15 18.98
C ILE A 103 6.88 17.22 18.58
N PHE A 104 6.47 18.49 18.52
CA PHE A 104 7.36 19.62 18.22
C PHE A 104 7.60 20.54 19.43
N GLN A 105 7.08 20.18 20.62
CA GLN A 105 7.25 21.00 21.80
C GLN A 105 8.45 20.53 22.65
N PRO A 106 9.25 21.46 23.20
CA PRO A 106 10.29 21.11 24.15
C PRO A 106 9.66 20.68 25.49
N GLY A 107 9.62 19.37 25.76
CA GLY A 107 9.04 18.78 26.98
C GLY A 107 9.05 17.25 26.94
N LEU A 108 8.58 16.54 27.97
CA LEU A 108 8.28 15.09 27.86
C LEU A 108 7.13 14.92 26.86
N ALA A 109 7.27 14.04 25.88
CA ALA A 109 6.16 13.75 24.96
C ALA A 109 5.09 12.95 25.71
N ASP A 110 3.82 13.31 25.53
CA ASP A 110 2.69 12.63 26.21
C ASP A 110 2.53 11.16 25.76
N LYS A 111 3.07 10.81 24.59
CA LYS A 111 3.06 9.45 24.06
C LYS A 111 4.46 9.05 23.62
N VAL A 112 5.03 8.11 24.35
CA VAL A 112 6.26 7.38 24.01
C VAL A 112 5.87 5.93 23.77
N LEU A 113 6.59 5.22 22.90
CA LEU A 113 6.40 3.79 22.72
C LEU A 113 6.70 3.07 24.03
N VAL A 114 5.67 2.48 24.63
CA VAL A 114 5.83 1.67 25.84
C VAL A 114 6.32 0.28 25.44
N ASN A 115 7.15 -0.35 26.28
CA ASN A 115 7.75 -1.67 26.06
C ASN A 115 8.68 -1.76 24.84
N GLU A 116 9.26 -0.65 24.39
CA GLU A 116 10.28 -0.68 23.34
C GLU A 116 11.63 -1.24 23.84
N PRO A 117 12.42 -1.90 22.98
CA PRO A 117 13.75 -2.38 23.34
C PRO A 117 14.65 -1.23 23.77
N ALA A 118 15.58 -1.47 24.70
CA ALA A 118 16.51 -0.44 25.20
C ALA A 118 17.36 0.24 24.10
N GLN A 119 17.52 -0.39 22.94
CA GLN A 119 18.21 0.17 21.77
C GLN A 119 17.37 1.15 20.94
N SER A 120 16.07 1.25 21.20
CA SER A 120 15.13 2.14 20.49
C SER A 120 14.94 3.50 21.18
N VAL A 121 15.58 3.71 22.34
CA VAL A 121 15.36 4.82 23.29
C VAL A 121 16.07 6.13 22.89
N ASP A 122 16.54 6.26 21.63
CA ASP A 122 17.16 7.50 21.15
C ASP A 122 16.11 8.57 20.76
N GLY A 123 15.56 9.22 21.79
CA GLY A 123 14.72 10.41 21.66
C GLY A 123 13.23 10.16 21.89
N LYS A 124 12.54 11.21 22.36
CA LYS A 124 11.23 11.18 23.03
C LYS A 124 10.07 10.57 22.23
N THR A 125 10.12 10.59 20.90
CA THR A 125 9.08 10.06 19.99
C THR A 125 9.65 9.52 18.68
N ASN A 126 10.99 9.51 18.56
CA ASN A 126 11.67 9.17 17.32
C ASN A 126 11.42 7.71 16.93
N GLY A 127 11.38 6.79 17.91
CA GLY A 127 11.05 5.39 17.69
C GLY A 127 9.68 5.20 17.03
N LEU A 128 8.65 5.89 17.54
CA LEU A 128 7.27 5.77 17.03
C LEU A 128 7.16 6.32 15.62
N VAL A 129 7.66 7.53 15.39
CA VAL A 129 7.62 8.18 14.09
C VAL A 129 8.39 7.36 13.06
N PHE A 130 9.61 6.93 13.41
CA PHE A 130 10.43 6.09 12.56
C PHE A 130 9.72 4.79 12.21
N MET A 131 9.19 4.08 13.21
CA MET A 131 8.50 2.81 13.02
C MET A 131 7.29 2.95 12.09
N VAL A 132 6.47 3.98 12.29
CA VAL A 132 5.29 4.23 11.45
C VAL A 132 5.70 4.60 10.03
N LEU A 133 6.64 5.53 9.84
CA LEU A 133 7.02 5.99 8.50
C LEU A 133 7.77 4.93 7.70
N VAL A 134 8.71 4.23 8.32
CA VAL A 134 9.45 3.12 7.68
C VAL A 134 8.48 2.02 7.31
N ASN A 135 7.55 1.66 8.20
CA ASN A 135 6.53 0.68 7.87
C ASN A 135 5.60 1.15 6.74
N ALA A 136 5.14 2.41 6.76
CA ALA A 136 4.27 2.96 5.73
C ALA A 136 4.92 3.01 4.35
N VAL A 137 6.23 3.27 4.28
CA VAL A 137 7.00 3.24 3.03
C VAL A 137 7.29 1.80 2.63
N PHE A 138 8.14 1.10 3.39
CA PHE A 138 8.69 -0.18 2.98
C PHE A 138 7.62 -1.28 3.04
N GLY A 139 6.81 -1.33 4.09
CA GLY A 139 5.75 -2.34 4.23
C GLY A 139 4.75 -2.30 3.07
N ASN A 140 4.20 -1.12 2.76
CA ASN A 140 3.26 -0.99 1.64
C ASN A 140 3.91 -1.20 0.28
N VAL A 141 5.16 -0.75 0.07
CA VAL A 141 5.89 -1.01 -1.17
C VAL A 141 6.15 -2.50 -1.35
N PHE A 142 6.64 -3.20 -0.32
CA PHE A 142 6.87 -4.66 -0.39
C PHE A 142 5.58 -5.43 -0.66
N CYS A 143 4.51 -5.14 0.09
CA CYS A 143 3.21 -5.77 -0.11
C CYS A 143 2.62 -5.49 -1.51
N GLY A 144 2.67 -4.26 -1.97
CA GLY A 144 2.17 -3.90 -3.30
C GLY A 144 3.02 -4.48 -4.43
N MET A 145 4.34 -4.58 -4.26
CA MET A 145 5.22 -5.24 -5.22
C MET A 145 5.01 -6.76 -5.24
N PHE A 146 4.78 -7.38 -4.08
CA PHE A 146 4.41 -8.79 -4.00
C PHE A 146 3.16 -9.08 -4.83
N VAL A 147 2.10 -8.28 -4.66
CA VAL A 147 0.88 -8.38 -5.49
C VAL A 147 1.20 -8.14 -6.96
N SER A 148 1.99 -7.10 -7.26
CA SER A 148 2.35 -6.73 -8.62
C SER A 148 3.09 -7.83 -9.36
N ILE A 149 3.85 -8.67 -8.65
CA ILE A 149 4.55 -9.80 -9.24
C ILE A 149 3.63 -11.02 -9.33
N ILE A 150 2.98 -11.42 -8.24
CA ILE A 150 2.27 -12.70 -8.16
C ILE A 150 0.95 -12.68 -8.96
N PHE A 151 0.14 -11.63 -8.80
CA PHE A 151 -1.22 -11.63 -9.33
C PHE A 151 -1.30 -11.59 -10.86
N PRO A 152 -0.40 -10.91 -11.61
CA PRO A 152 -0.41 -11.01 -13.06
C PRO A 152 -0.23 -12.43 -13.60
N PHE A 153 0.49 -13.30 -12.87
CA PHE A 153 0.62 -14.72 -13.26
C PHE A 153 -0.52 -15.57 -12.72
N ALA A 154 -1.03 -15.28 -11.52
CA ALA A 154 -2.12 -16.05 -10.91
C ALA A 154 -3.49 -15.79 -11.55
N LEU A 155 -3.75 -14.57 -12.01
CA LEU A 155 -5.04 -14.18 -12.61
C LEU A 155 -5.15 -14.55 -14.10
N LYS A 156 -4.06 -14.99 -14.73
CA LYS A 156 -4.03 -15.32 -16.15
C LYS A 156 -4.05 -16.83 -16.31
N GLY A 157 -5.23 -17.38 -16.62
CA GLY A 157 -5.42 -18.83 -16.78
C GLY A 157 -4.69 -19.43 -17.99
N ASP A 158 -4.37 -18.64 -19.03
CA ASP A 158 -3.64 -19.11 -20.21
C ASP A 158 -2.56 -18.11 -20.65
N GLN A 159 -1.30 -18.45 -20.38
CA GLN A 159 -0.16 -17.58 -20.67
C GLN A 159 0.28 -17.62 -22.15
N THR A 160 -0.21 -18.58 -22.94
CA THR A 160 0.17 -18.74 -24.36
C THR A 160 -0.55 -17.74 -25.29
N ARG A 161 -1.61 -17.09 -24.82
CA ARG A 161 -2.51 -16.26 -25.63
C ARG A 161 -2.12 -14.78 -25.75
N GLU A 162 -0.90 -14.41 -25.36
CA GLU A 162 -0.47 -12.99 -25.29
C GLU A 162 -0.54 -12.25 -26.64
N LYS A 163 -0.68 -12.96 -27.76
CA LYS A 163 -0.70 -12.39 -29.12
C LYS A 163 -2.06 -12.40 -29.83
N VAL A 164 -3.10 -13.08 -29.33
CA VAL A 164 -4.38 -13.22 -30.07
C VAL A 164 -5.60 -12.92 -29.19
N PRO A 165 -6.42 -11.89 -29.52
CA PRO A 165 -7.66 -11.59 -28.81
C PRO A 165 -8.67 -12.74 -28.89
N ARG A 166 -9.31 -13.10 -27.76
CA ARG A 166 -10.29 -14.20 -27.63
C ARG A 166 -11.43 -14.14 -28.68
N LYS A 167 -11.86 -12.94 -29.09
CA LYS A 167 -12.89 -12.75 -30.13
C LYS A 167 -12.47 -13.25 -31.52
N LYS A 168 -11.18 -13.16 -31.88
CA LYS A 168 -10.66 -13.65 -33.17
C LYS A 168 -10.39 -15.16 -33.19
N GLN A 169 -10.48 -15.82 -32.04
CA GLN A 169 -10.30 -17.27 -31.93
C GLN A 169 -11.62 -18.04 -32.06
N ALA A 170 -12.76 -17.40 -31.77
CA ALA A 170 -14.08 -18.00 -32.04
C ALA A 170 -14.40 -18.09 -33.54
N GLU A 171 -13.53 -17.51 -34.39
CA GLU A 171 -13.62 -17.50 -35.85
C GLU A 171 -12.59 -18.46 -36.51
N LEU A 172 -11.82 -19.21 -35.71
CA LEU A 172 -10.89 -20.27 -36.15
C LEU A 172 -11.39 -21.64 -35.71
#